data_AF-X1CFD5-F1
#
_entry.id   AF-X1CFD5-F1
#
_cell.length_a   1.000
_cell.length_b   1.000
_cell.length_c   1.000
_cell.angle_alpha   90.00
_cell.angle_beta   90.00
_cell.angle_gamma   90.00
#
_symmetry.space_group_name_H-M   'P 1'
#
loop_
_entity.id
_entity.type
_entity.pdbx_description
1 polymer ?
#
loop_
_entity_poly.entity_id
_entity_poly.type
_entity_poly.pdbx_seq_one_letter_code
_entity_poly.pdbx_strand_id
1 'polypeptide(L)'
;MLSEKIKQFLLDKNNQFYLYDLLGILKGSFLDKIFIQPDYEECISVYEAVKFSNSINAIPAYAYLGDVTDSPTGDKRSEKFEDDFLEELIPELKKIGFKAITYMPPRNTLSQLLRLQRLCKKYELMEISGVDINSPRQSFNYPIILRSEFAHLIEATWALIAHEKLANYDGKYALFNNRNPLKGKLLKERIVTYSEIGRRIDSRHPELVYQKVNF
;
A
#
# COMPACT_ATOMS: atom_id res chain seq x y z
N MET A 1 5.02 8.74 30.76
CA MET A 1 5.09 7.58 31.69
C MET A 1 5.14 6.33 30.81
N LEU A 2 6.07 5.40 31.03
CA LEU A 2 6.20 4.19 30.18
C LEU A 2 5.06 3.20 30.44
N SER A 3 4.58 2.53 29.39
CA SER A 3 3.59 1.46 29.53
C SER A 3 4.18 0.26 30.25
N GLU A 4 3.33 -0.53 30.93
CA GLU A 4 3.78 -1.68 31.72
C GLU A 4 4.45 -2.75 30.86
N LYS A 5 3.94 -2.96 29.64
CA LYS A 5 4.52 -3.84 28.63
C LYS A 5 5.96 -3.45 28.28
N ILE A 6 6.22 -2.17 28.06
CA ILE A 6 7.55 -1.67 27.71
C ILE A 6 8.52 -1.83 28.90
N LYS A 7 8.06 -1.58 30.13
CA LYS A 7 8.89 -1.80 31.33
C LYS A 7 9.32 -3.25 31.46
N GLN A 8 8.40 -4.20 31.22
CA GLN A 8 8.73 -5.63 31.24
C GLN A 8 9.82 -5.98 30.23
N PHE A 9 9.73 -5.44 29.00
CA PHE A 9 10.79 -5.65 27.99
C PHE A 9 12.15 -5.08 28.41
N LEU A 10 12.18 -3.90 29.05
CA LEU A 10 13.44 -3.31 29.50
C LEU A 10 14.05 -4.00 30.72
N LEU A 11 13.23 -4.64 31.56
CA LEU A 11 13.71 -5.36 32.75
C LEU A 11 14.11 -6.80 32.46
N ASP A 12 13.70 -7.35 31.32
CA ASP A 12 14.07 -8.71 30.91
C ASP A 12 15.55 -8.78 30.48
N LYS A 13 16.35 -9.48 31.27
CA LYS A 13 17.79 -9.71 31.03
C LYS A 13 18.07 -10.57 29.80
N ASN A 14 17.08 -11.32 29.31
CA ASN A 14 17.19 -12.18 28.13
C ASN A 14 16.62 -11.50 26.88
N ASN A 15 16.24 -10.22 26.95
CA ASN A 15 15.65 -9.51 25.84
C ASN A 15 16.65 -9.28 24.70
N GLN A 16 16.56 -10.08 23.65
CA GLN A 16 17.37 -9.97 22.43
C GLN A 16 17.12 -8.67 21.64
N PHE A 17 15.99 -8.00 21.87
CA PHE A 17 15.60 -6.77 21.16
C PHE A 17 15.69 -5.52 22.03
N TYR A 18 16.41 -5.58 23.16
CA TYR A 18 16.52 -4.49 24.13
C TYR A 18 16.85 -3.13 23.49
N LEU A 19 17.86 -3.09 22.60
CA LEU A 19 18.26 -1.85 21.92
C LEU A 19 17.15 -1.30 21.03
N TYR A 20 16.37 -2.16 20.39
CA TYR A 20 15.25 -1.75 19.54
C TYR A 20 14.11 -1.16 20.37
N ASP A 21 13.77 -1.82 21.50
CA ASP A 21 12.74 -1.34 22.42
C ASP A 21 13.14 0.01 23.04
N LEU A 22 14.41 0.16 23.44
CA LEU A 22 14.95 1.42 23.95
C LEU A 22 14.91 2.53 22.89
N LEU A 23 15.30 2.22 21.65
CA LEU A 23 15.22 3.18 20.54
C LEU A 23 13.78 3.62 20.27
N GLY A 24 12.82 2.70 20.33
CA GLY A 24 11.39 3.01 20.18
C GLY A 24 10.91 4.02 21.23
N ILE A 25 11.33 3.85 22.48
CA ILE A 25 11.03 4.79 23.58
C ILE A 25 11.64 6.16 23.32
N LEU A 26 12.92 6.20 22.94
CA LEU A 26 13.60 7.46 22.64
C LEU A 26 12.92 8.18 21.48
N LYS A 27 12.63 7.47 20.39
CA LYS A 27 11.89 8.04 19.26
C LYS A 27 10.56 8.63 19.71
N GLY A 28 9.72 7.86 20.41
CA GLY A 28 8.41 8.34 20.88
C GLY A 28 8.49 9.51 21.88
N SER A 29 9.58 9.64 22.64
CA SER A 29 9.74 10.69 23.66
C SER A 29 10.41 11.97 23.14
N PHE A 30 11.18 11.87 22.05
CA PHE A 30 11.98 12.96 21.51
C PHE A 30 11.48 13.49 20.16
N LEU A 31 10.68 12.71 19.41
CA LEU A 31 10.24 13.10 18.07
C LEU A 31 9.61 14.50 18.05
N ASP A 32 8.67 14.78 18.96
CA ASP A 32 7.99 16.08 19.04
C ASP A 32 8.94 17.26 19.36
N LYS A 33 10.16 16.99 19.82
CA LYS A 33 11.17 18.02 20.13
C LYS A 33 12.12 18.30 18.98
N ILE A 34 12.21 17.40 18.00
CA ILE A 34 13.19 17.47 16.90
C ILE A 34 12.53 17.45 15.52
N PHE A 35 11.27 17.03 15.43
CA PHE A 35 10.53 16.97 14.19
C PHE A 35 10.06 18.37 13.80
N ILE A 36 10.49 18.80 12.62
CA ILE A 36 10.03 20.02 11.98
C ILE A 36 9.08 19.56 10.86
N GLN A 37 7.85 20.06 10.89
CA GLN A 37 6.86 19.75 9.86
C GLN A 37 7.36 20.33 8.53
N PRO A 38 7.57 19.51 7.48
CA PRO A 38 8.03 20.02 6.22
C PRO A 38 6.95 20.88 5.56
N ASP A 39 7.38 21.90 4.84
CA ASP A 39 6.52 22.82 4.10
C ASP A 39 6.54 22.52 2.58
N TYR A 40 5.99 23.45 1.80
CA TYR A 40 5.92 23.33 0.34
C TYR A 40 7.26 23.60 -0.37
N GLU A 41 8.28 24.11 0.32
CA GLU A 41 9.64 24.20 -0.22
C GLU A 41 10.36 22.85 -0.14
N GLU A 42 10.10 22.08 0.92
CA GLU A 42 10.69 20.76 1.13
C GLU A 42 9.90 19.61 0.48
N CYS A 43 8.56 19.73 0.39
CA CYS A 43 7.70 18.68 -0.17
C CYS A 43 7.28 18.98 -1.61
N ILE A 44 7.52 18.03 -2.51
CA ILE A 44 6.97 18.08 -3.87
C ILE A 44 5.43 18.08 -3.84
N SER A 45 4.83 18.88 -4.72
CA SER A 45 3.38 18.88 -4.92
C SER A 45 2.89 17.49 -5.34
N VAL A 46 1.77 17.04 -4.75
CA VAL A 46 1.13 15.77 -5.13
C VAL A 46 0.80 15.72 -6.63
N TYR A 47 0.43 16.85 -7.22
CA TYR A 47 0.14 16.95 -8.65
C TYR A 47 1.38 16.65 -9.51
N GLU A 48 2.54 17.16 -9.10
CA GLU A 48 3.81 16.95 -9.81
C GLU A 48 4.30 15.51 -9.63
N ALA A 49 4.25 14.98 -8.42
CA ALA A 49 4.63 13.59 -8.13
C ALA A 49 3.78 12.58 -8.91
N VAL A 50 2.46 12.79 -8.95
CA VAL A 50 1.52 11.93 -9.71
C VAL A 50 1.72 12.09 -11.21
N LYS A 51 1.91 13.32 -11.71
CA LYS A 51 2.20 13.57 -13.12
C LYS A 51 3.48 12.86 -13.55
N PHE A 52 4.55 12.97 -12.77
CA PHE A 52 5.81 12.29 -13.04
C PHE A 52 5.65 10.77 -13.04
N SER A 53 5.01 10.21 -12.02
CA SER A 53 4.74 8.76 -11.93
C SER A 53 3.99 8.24 -13.16
N ASN A 54 2.94 8.95 -13.58
CA ASN A 54 2.19 8.57 -14.79
C ASN A 54 3.04 8.67 -16.07
N SER A 55 3.95 9.65 -16.17
CA SER A 55 4.79 9.84 -17.35
C SER A 55 5.77 8.69 -17.60
N ILE A 56 6.17 7.99 -16.53
CA ILE A 56 7.07 6.83 -16.59
C ILE A 56 6.32 5.50 -16.53
N ASN A 57 5.00 5.51 -16.71
CA ASN A 57 4.11 4.35 -16.58
C ASN A 57 4.07 3.70 -15.19
N ALA A 58 4.55 4.37 -14.14
CA ALA A 58 4.39 3.90 -12.77
C ALA A 58 2.91 3.97 -12.33
N ILE A 59 2.60 3.27 -11.24
CA ILE A 59 1.28 3.27 -10.62
C ILE A 59 1.34 4.15 -9.36
N PRO A 60 1.01 5.46 -9.45
CA PRO A 60 0.87 6.28 -8.25
C PRO A 60 -0.25 5.72 -7.38
N ALA A 61 0.09 5.38 -6.14
CA ALA A 61 -0.80 4.80 -5.15
C ALA A 61 -0.93 5.75 -3.95
N TYR A 62 -2.16 6.10 -3.57
CA TYR A 62 -2.39 6.84 -2.33
C TYR A 62 -2.35 5.88 -1.14
N ALA A 63 -1.59 6.22 -0.10
CA ALA A 63 -1.45 5.40 1.09
C ALA A 63 -2.58 5.70 2.08
N TYR A 64 -3.64 4.90 2.04
CA TYR A 64 -4.72 4.99 3.01
C TYR A 64 -4.25 4.48 4.38
N LEU A 65 -4.38 5.34 5.39
CA LEU A 65 -4.07 5.00 6.77
C LEU A 65 -5.32 4.54 7.51
N GLY A 66 -6.42 5.28 7.35
CA GLY A 66 -7.68 5.06 8.07
C GLY A 66 -7.57 5.37 9.57
N ASP A 67 -8.69 5.73 10.18
CA ASP A 67 -8.77 6.09 11.60
C ASP A 67 -8.30 4.91 12.46
N VAL A 68 -7.36 5.18 13.36
CA VAL A 68 -6.82 4.19 14.28
C VAL A 68 -7.39 4.46 15.66
N THR A 69 -8.25 3.58 16.16
CA THR A 69 -8.75 3.66 17.54
C THR A 69 -7.87 2.89 18.52
N ASP A 70 -7.18 1.84 18.04
CA ASP A 70 -6.21 1.02 18.80
C ASP A 70 -5.04 0.61 17.91
N SER A 71 -3.80 0.89 18.34
CA SER A 71 -2.58 0.55 17.59
C SER A 71 -2.21 -0.93 17.78
N PRO A 72 -2.03 -1.72 16.70
CA PRO A 72 -1.60 -3.13 16.81
C PRO A 72 -0.25 -3.32 17.51
N THR A 73 0.63 -2.29 17.52
CA THR A 73 1.93 -2.36 18.22
C THR A 73 1.86 -1.84 19.66
N GLY A 74 0.78 -1.14 20.04
CA GLY A 74 0.60 -0.52 21.35
C GLY A 74 1.29 0.84 21.53
N ASP A 75 1.89 1.38 20.46
CA ASP A 75 2.73 2.59 20.53
C ASP A 75 2.08 3.85 19.93
N LYS A 76 0.92 3.73 19.25
CA LYS A 76 0.26 4.88 18.61
C LYS A 76 -1.00 5.29 19.36
N ARG A 77 -1.16 6.61 19.54
CA ARG A 77 -2.38 7.22 20.09
C ARG A 77 -3.53 7.02 19.10
N SER A 78 -4.77 7.14 19.59
CA SER A 78 -5.92 7.24 18.70
C SER A 78 -5.72 8.43 17.76
N GLU A 79 -5.73 8.17 16.46
CA GLU A 79 -5.42 9.16 15.43
C GLU A 79 -6.53 9.17 14.38
N LYS A 80 -7.01 10.38 14.09
CA LYS A 80 -8.00 10.66 13.05
C LYS A 80 -7.27 10.93 11.72
N PHE A 81 -7.74 10.27 10.67
CA PHE A 81 -7.22 10.32 9.32
C PHE A 81 -8.37 10.54 8.33
N GLU A 82 -8.44 9.73 7.27
CA GLU A 82 -9.23 10.06 6.08
C GLU A 82 -10.68 9.57 6.11
N ASP A 83 -11.07 8.76 7.10
CA ASP A 83 -12.37 8.07 7.06
C ASP A 83 -13.58 8.99 7.02
N ASP A 84 -13.51 10.14 7.69
CA ASP A 84 -14.62 11.10 7.75
C ASP A 84 -14.87 11.76 6.37
N PHE A 85 -13.86 11.81 5.49
CA PHE A 85 -13.94 12.48 4.19
C PHE A 85 -13.59 11.58 2.99
N LEU A 86 -13.56 10.25 3.17
CA LEU A 86 -13.25 9.29 2.08
C LEU A 86 -14.13 9.44 0.82
N GLU A 87 -15.40 9.82 0.98
CA GLU A 87 -16.31 10.01 -0.16
C GLU A 87 -15.92 11.21 -1.04
N GLU A 88 -15.22 12.19 -0.48
CA GLU A 88 -14.70 13.36 -1.19
C GLU A 88 -13.28 13.09 -1.70
N LEU A 89 -12.45 12.45 -0.87
CA LEU A 89 -11.05 12.18 -1.16
C LEU A 89 -10.87 11.28 -2.39
N ILE A 90 -11.53 10.11 -2.44
CA ILE A 90 -11.31 9.12 -3.49
C ILE A 90 -11.60 9.66 -4.91
N PRO A 91 -12.73 10.36 -5.17
CA PRO A 91 -12.94 11.00 -6.47
C PRO A 91 -11.86 12.04 -6.81
N GLU A 92 -11.40 12.84 -5.85
CA GLU A 92 -10.35 13.83 -6.10
C GLU A 92 -9.00 13.16 -6.42
N LEU A 93 -8.63 12.09 -5.70
CA LEU A 93 -7.44 11.30 -6.03
C LEU A 93 -7.49 10.75 -7.47
N LYS A 94 -8.65 10.24 -7.89
CA LYS A 94 -8.86 9.78 -9.27
C LYS A 94 -8.66 10.91 -10.28
N LYS A 95 -9.19 12.10 -9.99
CA LYS A 95 -9.05 13.31 -10.82
C LYS A 95 -7.61 13.80 -10.89
N ILE A 96 -6.85 13.75 -9.79
CA ILE A 96 -5.41 14.07 -9.73
C ILE A 96 -4.60 13.11 -10.61
N GLY A 97 -5.07 11.86 -10.76
CA GLY A 97 -4.47 10.87 -11.65
C GLY A 97 -3.84 9.68 -10.92
N PHE A 98 -4.17 9.47 -9.64
CA PHE A 98 -3.84 8.23 -8.94
C PHE A 98 -4.45 7.03 -9.67
N LYS A 99 -3.74 5.90 -9.62
CA LYS A 99 -4.16 4.64 -10.26
C LYS A 99 -4.51 3.56 -9.25
N ALA A 100 -4.04 3.71 -8.02
CA ALA A 100 -4.26 2.75 -6.96
C ALA A 100 -4.47 3.43 -5.60
N ILE A 101 -5.07 2.66 -4.69
CA ILE A 101 -5.00 2.90 -3.25
C ILE A 101 -4.20 1.76 -2.65
N THR A 102 -3.25 2.09 -1.78
CA THR A 102 -2.56 1.11 -0.94
C THR A 102 -3.02 1.20 0.51
N TYR A 103 -3.20 0.05 1.15
CA TYR A 103 -3.68 -0.04 2.53
C TYR A 103 -3.11 -1.25 3.26
N MET A 104 -3.18 -1.22 4.59
CA MET A 104 -2.64 -2.25 5.48
C MET A 104 -3.77 -2.90 6.29
N PRO A 105 -4.40 -3.98 5.81
CA PRO A 105 -5.58 -4.56 6.46
C PRO A 105 -5.49 -4.76 7.98
N PRO A 106 -4.35 -5.17 8.58
CA PRO A 106 -4.24 -5.34 10.03
C PRO A 106 -4.40 -4.07 10.87
N ARG A 107 -4.33 -2.88 10.25
CA ARG A 107 -4.46 -1.59 10.93
C ARG A 107 -5.90 -1.08 10.95
N ASN A 108 -6.79 -1.66 10.16
CA ASN A 108 -8.13 -1.15 9.94
C ASN A 108 -9.18 -2.19 10.33
N THR A 109 -10.34 -1.70 10.75
CA THR A 109 -11.54 -2.51 10.94
C THR A 109 -12.04 -3.05 9.60
N LEU A 110 -12.79 -4.15 9.64
CA LEU A 110 -13.40 -4.71 8.43
C LEU A 110 -14.33 -3.71 7.74
N SER A 111 -15.11 -2.93 8.49
CA SER A 111 -16.05 -1.95 7.93
C SER A 111 -15.34 -0.82 7.18
N GLN A 112 -14.21 -0.32 7.71
CA GLN A 112 -13.33 0.63 7.01
C GLN A 112 -12.87 0.06 5.67
N LEU A 113 -12.34 -1.16 5.67
CA LEU A 113 -11.80 -1.80 4.47
C LEU A 113 -12.88 -2.10 3.43
N LEU A 114 -14.05 -2.59 3.83
CA LEU A 114 -15.17 -2.83 2.91
C LEU A 114 -15.70 -1.53 2.28
N ARG A 115 -15.72 -0.42 3.06
CA ARG A 115 -16.07 0.90 2.54
C ARG A 115 -15.04 1.36 1.50
N LEU A 116 -13.75 1.20 1.79
CA LEU A 116 -12.66 1.56 0.88
C LEU A 116 -12.70 0.74 -0.41
N GLN A 117 -12.88 -0.59 -0.32
CA GLN A 117 -13.01 -1.49 -1.47
C GLN A 117 -14.15 -1.07 -2.41
N ARG A 118 -15.32 -0.73 -1.84
CA ARG A 118 -16.46 -0.24 -2.62
C ARG A 118 -16.10 1.05 -3.39
N LEU A 119 -15.38 1.98 -2.75
CA LEU A 119 -14.94 3.22 -3.38
C LEU A 119 -13.89 2.96 -4.47
N CYS A 120 -12.90 2.11 -4.23
CA CYS A 120 -11.90 1.72 -5.22
C CYS A 120 -12.56 1.10 -6.47
N LYS A 121 -13.53 0.21 -6.27
CA LYS A 121 -14.33 -0.37 -7.36
C LYS A 121 -15.12 0.70 -8.12
N LYS A 122 -15.77 1.63 -7.44
CA LYS A 122 -16.58 2.69 -8.05
C LYS A 122 -15.75 3.63 -8.93
N TYR A 123 -14.54 3.99 -8.47
CA TYR A 123 -13.67 4.96 -9.15
C TYR A 123 -12.56 4.30 -10.01
N GLU A 124 -12.63 2.98 -10.18
CA GLU A 124 -11.62 2.18 -10.90
C GLU A 124 -10.19 2.51 -10.46
N LEU A 125 -9.95 2.34 -9.16
CA LEU A 125 -8.61 2.38 -8.56
C LEU A 125 -8.20 0.95 -8.20
N MET A 126 -6.99 0.58 -8.58
CA MET A 126 -6.41 -0.71 -8.20
C MET A 126 -6.14 -0.72 -6.69
N GLU A 127 -6.32 -1.88 -6.07
CA GLU A 127 -6.08 -2.05 -4.64
C GLU A 127 -4.75 -2.78 -4.44
N ILE A 128 -3.89 -2.24 -3.59
CA ILE A 128 -2.57 -2.81 -3.28
C ILE A 128 -2.43 -2.97 -1.77
N SER A 129 -2.24 -4.19 -1.30
CA SER A 129 -1.99 -4.42 0.13
C SER A 129 -0.51 -4.56 0.40
N GLY A 130 -0.04 -3.89 1.44
CA GLY A 130 1.30 -4.02 2.01
C GLY A 130 1.24 -3.82 3.52
N VAL A 131 2.17 -4.38 4.28
CA VAL A 131 2.29 -4.11 5.70
C VAL A 131 3.71 -3.67 5.99
N ASP A 132 3.88 -2.45 6.49
CA ASP A 132 5.19 -1.98 6.93
C ASP A 132 5.62 -2.72 8.19
N ILE A 133 6.76 -3.39 8.10
CA ILE A 133 7.38 -4.04 9.24
C ILE A 133 8.35 -3.04 9.88
N ASN A 134 7.98 -2.54 11.06
CA ASN A 134 8.77 -1.55 11.79
C ASN A 134 9.21 -2.05 13.17
N SER A 135 9.18 -3.37 13.40
CA SER A 135 9.66 -3.96 14.64
C SER A 135 10.00 -5.44 14.45
N PRO A 136 11.08 -5.95 15.05
CA PRO A 136 11.36 -7.39 15.07
C PRO A 136 10.29 -8.19 15.84
N ARG A 137 9.46 -7.53 16.65
CA ARG A 137 8.35 -8.15 17.39
C ARG A 137 7.04 -8.20 16.59
N GLN A 138 7.01 -7.59 15.40
CA GLN A 138 5.80 -7.54 14.59
C GLN A 138 5.54 -8.89 13.92
N SER A 139 4.33 -9.41 14.07
CA SER A 139 3.91 -10.63 13.37
C SER A 139 3.85 -10.40 11.86
N PHE A 140 4.29 -11.39 11.08
CA PHE A 140 4.07 -11.44 9.64
C PHE A 140 2.75 -12.12 9.28
N ASN A 141 2.15 -12.86 10.23
CA ASN A 141 0.92 -13.61 10.02
C ASN A 141 -0.27 -12.79 10.48
N TYR A 142 -1.14 -12.43 9.54
CA TYR A 142 -2.34 -11.63 9.78
C TYR A 142 -3.59 -12.35 9.26
N PRO A 143 -4.47 -12.86 10.14
CA PRO A 143 -5.66 -13.61 9.72
C PRO A 143 -6.63 -12.82 8.83
N ILE A 144 -6.66 -11.49 8.94
CA ILE A 144 -7.59 -10.65 8.17
C ILE A 144 -7.35 -10.75 6.66
N ILE A 145 -6.08 -10.89 6.21
CA ILE A 145 -5.76 -10.98 4.78
C ILE A 145 -6.21 -12.30 4.15
N LEU A 146 -6.48 -13.32 4.98
CA LEU A 146 -6.89 -14.65 4.52
C LEU A 146 -8.41 -14.75 4.28
N ARG A 147 -9.17 -13.70 4.61
CA ARG A 147 -10.62 -13.70 4.38
C ARG A 147 -10.92 -13.56 2.89
N SER A 148 -12.07 -14.10 2.47
CA SER A 148 -12.45 -14.14 1.05
C SER A 148 -12.64 -12.75 0.45
N GLU A 149 -13.02 -11.75 1.25
CA GLU A 149 -13.15 -10.34 0.85
C GLU A 149 -11.83 -9.69 0.45
N PHE A 150 -10.69 -10.35 0.71
CA PHE A 150 -9.35 -9.88 0.37
C PHE A 150 -8.65 -10.75 -0.69
N ALA A 151 -9.31 -11.78 -1.21
CA ALA A 151 -8.72 -12.69 -2.19
C ALA A 151 -8.29 -11.98 -3.49
N HIS A 152 -8.99 -10.91 -3.88
CA HIS A 152 -8.64 -10.08 -5.05
C HIS A 152 -7.28 -9.39 -4.91
N LEU A 153 -6.78 -9.18 -3.69
CA LEU A 153 -5.46 -8.59 -3.47
C LEU A 153 -4.32 -9.51 -3.95
N ILE A 154 -4.54 -10.82 -3.97
CA ILE A 154 -3.59 -11.78 -4.56
C ILE A 154 -3.55 -11.58 -6.08
N GLU A 155 -4.70 -11.41 -6.72
CA GLU A 155 -4.77 -11.12 -8.15
C GLU A 155 -4.11 -9.78 -8.49
N ALA A 156 -4.41 -8.74 -7.70
CA ALA A 156 -3.78 -7.43 -7.86
C ALA A 156 -2.25 -7.51 -7.72
N THR A 157 -1.74 -8.33 -6.79
CA THR A 157 -0.30 -8.54 -6.61
C THR A 157 0.34 -9.16 -7.85
N TRP A 158 -0.24 -10.24 -8.40
CA TRP A 158 0.27 -10.83 -9.63
C TRP A 158 0.17 -9.89 -10.83
N ALA A 159 -0.91 -9.10 -10.90
CA ALA A 159 -1.08 -8.10 -11.94
C ALA A 159 -0.03 -6.99 -11.86
N LEU A 160 0.37 -6.57 -10.66
CA LEU A 160 1.43 -5.60 -10.43
C LEU A 160 2.79 -6.14 -10.92
N ILE A 161 3.10 -7.41 -10.61
CA ILE A 161 4.33 -8.06 -11.09
C ILE A 161 4.36 -8.11 -12.63
N ALA A 162 3.24 -8.50 -13.26
CA ALA A 162 3.13 -8.51 -14.71
C ALA A 162 3.26 -7.10 -15.31
N HIS A 163 2.61 -6.10 -14.70
CA HIS A 163 2.74 -4.71 -15.10
C HIS A 163 4.19 -4.28 -15.13
N GLU A 164 4.95 -4.53 -14.06
CA GLU A 164 6.36 -4.13 -13.96
C GLU A 164 7.19 -4.71 -15.11
N LYS A 165 7.08 -6.02 -15.36
CA LYS A 165 7.87 -6.68 -16.41
C LYS A 165 7.46 -6.25 -17.81
N LEU A 166 6.16 -6.13 -18.08
CA LEU A 166 5.66 -5.74 -19.40
C LEU A 166 5.90 -4.27 -19.71
N ALA A 167 5.73 -3.37 -18.73
CA ALA A 167 6.00 -1.95 -18.91
C ALA A 167 7.48 -1.67 -19.19
N ASN A 168 8.38 -2.43 -18.56
CA ASN A 168 9.82 -2.34 -18.82
C ASN A 168 10.23 -2.84 -20.21
N TYR A 169 9.51 -3.83 -20.75
CA TYR A 169 9.73 -4.29 -22.13
C TYR A 169 9.22 -3.27 -23.16
N ASP A 170 7.95 -2.83 -23.04
CA ASP A 170 7.35 -1.80 -23.88
C ASP A 170 6.23 -1.10 -23.10
N GLY A 171 6.37 0.21 -22.89
CA GLY A 171 5.42 1.01 -22.10
C GLY A 171 3.97 0.95 -22.60
N LYS A 172 3.71 0.57 -23.86
CA LYS A 172 2.32 0.35 -24.33
C LYS A 172 1.64 -0.78 -23.55
N TYR A 173 2.39 -1.74 -23.02
CA TYR A 173 1.88 -2.84 -22.19
C TYR A 173 1.86 -2.50 -20.70
N ALA A 174 2.11 -1.26 -20.29
CA ALA A 174 1.82 -0.86 -18.93
C ALA A 174 0.30 -0.92 -18.69
N LEU A 175 -0.09 -1.54 -17.57
CA LEU A 175 -1.49 -1.81 -17.20
C LEU A 175 -2.42 -0.62 -17.40
N PHE A 176 -1.98 0.64 -17.15
CA PHE A 176 -2.81 1.85 -17.25
C PHE A 176 -2.51 2.70 -18.51
N ASN A 177 -1.68 2.25 -19.43
CA ASN A 177 -1.33 3.03 -20.63
C ASN A 177 -2.53 3.16 -21.59
N ASN A 178 -2.69 4.32 -22.22
CA ASN A 178 -3.76 4.57 -23.19
C ASN A 178 -3.59 3.83 -24.53
N ARG A 179 -2.41 3.25 -24.78
CA ARG A 179 -2.12 2.38 -25.93
C ARG A 179 -2.20 0.89 -25.57
N ASN A 180 -2.55 0.56 -24.33
CA ASN A 180 -2.69 -0.82 -23.89
C ASN A 180 -3.76 -1.54 -24.72
N PRO A 181 -3.50 -2.77 -25.22
CA PRO A 181 -4.50 -3.54 -25.97
C PRO A 181 -5.81 -3.75 -25.21
N LEU A 182 -5.75 -3.82 -23.88
CA LEU A 182 -6.90 -4.02 -23.00
C LEU A 182 -7.53 -2.71 -22.50
N LYS A 183 -7.18 -1.54 -23.04
CA LYS A 183 -7.66 -0.24 -22.52
C LYS A 183 -9.19 -0.10 -22.48
N GLY A 184 -9.89 -0.79 -23.38
CA GLY A 184 -11.35 -0.76 -23.47
C GLY A 184 -12.07 -1.70 -22.51
N LYS A 185 -11.32 -2.51 -21.74
CA LYS A 185 -11.85 -3.41 -20.72
C LYS A 185 -11.95 -2.70 -19.37
N LEU A 186 -12.85 -3.15 -18.51
CA LEU A 186 -12.96 -2.65 -17.14
C LEU A 186 -11.66 -2.93 -16.38
N LEU A 187 -11.30 -2.09 -15.41
CA LEU A 187 -10.05 -2.28 -14.66
C LEU A 187 -9.95 -3.68 -14.04
N LYS A 188 -11.05 -4.20 -13.50
CA LYS A 188 -11.09 -5.55 -12.92
C LYS A 188 -10.70 -6.64 -13.93
N GLU A 189 -11.20 -6.55 -15.16
CA GLU A 189 -10.88 -7.52 -16.21
C GLU A 189 -9.40 -7.45 -16.60
N ARG A 190 -8.85 -6.23 -16.69
CA ARG A 190 -7.43 -6.01 -16.96
C ARG A 190 -6.55 -6.60 -15.87
N ILE A 191 -6.91 -6.41 -14.60
CA ILE A 191 -6.22 -7.00 -13.45
C ILE A 191 -6.23 -8.53 -13.54
N VAL A 192 -7.36 -9.15 -13.88
CA VAL A 192 -7.44 -10.61 -14.05
C VAL A 192 -6.48 -11.09 -15.13
N THR A 193 -6.49 -10.47 -16.33
CA THR A 193 -5.57 -10.85 -17.41
C THR A 193 -4.10 -10.67 -17.01
N TYR A 194 -3.76 -9.55 -16.36
CA TYR A 194 -2.38 -9.32 -15.89
C TYR A 194 -1.99 -10.28 -14.76
N SER A 195 -2.91 -10.65 -13.88
CA SER A 195 -2.69 -11.67 -12.84
C SER A 195 -2.34 -13.03 -13.46
N GLU A 196 -3.07 -13.45 -14.49
CA GLU A 196 -2.78 -14.70 -15.21
C GLU A 196 -1.40 -14.69 -15.88
N ILE A 197 -1.03 -13.56 -16.49
CA ILE A 197 0.33 -13.37 -17.05
C ILE A 197 1.37 -13.45 -15.93
N GLY A 198 1.14 -12.73 -14.82
CA GLY A 198 2.04 -12.67 -13.67
C GLY A 198 2.35 -14.05 -13.10
N ARG A 199 1.32 -14.90 -12.96
CA ARG A 199 1.46 -16.27 -12.48
C ARG A 199 2.25 -17.19 -13.42
N ARG A 200 2.39 -16.84 -14.71
CA ARG A 200 3.13 -17.60 -15.72
C ARG A 200 4.56 -17.10 -15.94
N ILE A 201 4.95 -16.04 -15.22
CA ILE A 201 6.32 -15.52 -15.23
C ILE A 201 7.26 -16.62 -14.74
N ASP A 202 8.29 -16.90 -15.54
CA ASP A 202 9.36 -17.78 -15.10
C ASP A 202 10.21 -17.04 -14.07
N SER A 203 10.34 -17.57 -12.87
CA SER A 203 11.10 -16.93 -11.80
C SER A 203 12.60 -16.84 -12.09
N ARG A 204 13.13 -17.66 -13.01
CA ARG A 204 14.55 -17.63 -13.42
C ARG A 204 14.81 -16.67 -14.58
N HIS A 205 13.78 -16.43 -15.41
CA HIS A 205 13.85 -15.57 -16.60
C HIS A 205 12.63 -14.63 -16.68
N PRO A 206 12.38 -13.80 -15.65
CA PRO A 206 11.16 -13.00 -15.57
C PRO A 206 11.07 -11.94 -16.66
N GLU A 207 12.20 -11.52 -17.23
CA GLU A 207 12.31 -10.59 -18.35
C GLU A 207 11.71 -11.14 -19.64
N LEU A 208 11.61 -12.46 -19.82
CA LEU A 208 11.11 -13.08 -21.06
C LEU A 208 9.59 -13.21 -21.12
N VAL A 209 8.86 -12.70 -20.12
CA VAL A 209 7.38 -12.81 -20.05
C VAL A 209 6.70 -12.27 -21.30
N TYR A 210 7.26 -11.23 -21.94
CA TYR A 210 6.68 -10.61 -23.14
C TYR A 210 6.50 -11.60 -24.30
N GLN A 211 7.33 -12.65 -24.37
CA GLN A 211 7.23 -13.68 -25.42
C GLN A 211 5.97 -14.54 -25.28
N LYS A 212 5.39 -14.58 -24.07
CA LYS A 212 4.21 -15.39 -23.75
C LYS A 212 2.91 -14.59 -23.82
N VAL A 213 2.98 -13.29 -24.15
CA VAL A 213 1.82 -12.40 -24.19
C VAL A 213 1.25 -12.35 -25.59
N ASN A 214 -0.02 -12.72 -25.72
CA ASN A 214 -0.83 -12.52 -26.92
C ASN A 214 -2.14 -11.87 -26.46
N PHE A 215 -2.26 -10.55 -26.66
CA PHE A 215 -3.44 -9.75 -26.25
C PHE A 215 -4.52 -9.77 -27.33
#